data_AF-A0A7C6YUE2-F1
#
_entry.id   AF-A0A7C6YUE2-F1
#
_cell.length_a   1.000
_cell.length_b   1.000
_cell.length_c   1.000
_cell.angle_alpha   90.00
_cell.angle_beta   90.00
_cell.angle_gamma   90.00
#
_symmetry.space_group_name_H-M   'P 1'
#
loop_
_entity.id
_entity.type
_entity.pdbx_description
1 polymer ?
#
loop_
_entity_poly.entity_id
_entity_poly.type
_entity_poly.pdbx_seq_one_letter_code
_entity_poly.pdbx_strand_id
1 'polypeptide(L)'
;MTNSETSRQKRQEQLKNIIKDLHAGVDVEEIKARFGDLLDQVGPTEIGEMEQSLVDEGLPVEEIQKLCDVHVAVFKESLEKQKAAELLADLEVTDPIVSFQNENEKIGQLVGEIKDTLAKIKENTQDVDLIRDWREKHEKLLEVDAHYSRKENILFPYLERHNISGPPAVMWGVHDEIRASLKEVSNLISSARENPALAADIDRVALPALDAVLDMIYKEENILFPMCKDTLQEEEWDAVRAQLKDPAASVYQRVPQDGLAKEGIELDVGALTPEQINLVLTHLPIDITYVDENDEVRYFSLGPERIFERARAVIGRKVQFCHPPSSMGIVDQILDDFKSGRKDSAEFWINMKGQLIYIRYFAVRDKDGTYRGTLEASQNITEIQKLKGEKRIYDY
;
A
#
# COMPACT_ATOMS: atom_id res chain seq x y z
N MET A 1 14.00 10.44 39.84
CA MET A 1 13.93 9.69 38.57
C MET A 1 12.75 10.24 37.81
N THR A 2 13.01 10.87 36.68
CA THR A 2 11.98 11.47 35.81
C THR A 2 11.23 10.36 35.06
N ASN A 3 9.96 10.59 34.71
CA ASN A 3 9.09 9.60 34.05
C ASN A 3 9.64 9.04 32.70
N SER A 4 10.68 9.65 32.12
CA SER A 4 11.27 9.20 30.85
C SER A 4 12.31 8.08 31.02
N GLU A 5 13.08 8.05 32.10
CA GLU A 5 14.08 6.99 32.36
C GLU A 5 13.40 5.64 32.66
N THR A 6 12.28 5.67 33.37
CA THR A 6 11.51 4.47 33.76
C THR A 6 10.74 3.85 32.59
N SER A 7 10.36 4.65 31.58
CA SER A 7 9.72 4.11 30.37
C SER A 7 10.76 3.54 29.39
N ARG A 8 11.99 4.09 29.41
CA ARG A 8 13.13 3.62 28.60
C ARG A 8 13.58 2.19 28.96
N GLN A 9 13.75 1.92 30.25
CA GLN A 9 14.16 0.59 30.74
C GLN A 9 13.08 -0.48 30.49
N LYS A 10 11.79 -0.14 30.62
CA LYS A 10 10.68 -1.08 30.33
C LYS A 10 10.61 -1.48 28.85
N ARG A 11 10.92 -0.55 27.93
CA ARG A 11 10.96 -0.84 26.49
C ARG A 11 12.11 -1.79 26.13
N GLN A 12 13.28 -1.59 26.74
CA GLN A 12 14.44 -2.48 26.55
C GLN A 12 14.15 -3.92 27.03
N GLU A 13 13.45 -4.12 28.16
CA GLU A 13 13.03 -5.46 28.59
C GLU A 13 11.99 -6.12 27.67
N GLN A 14 11.06 -5.35 27.09
CA GLN A 14 10.06 -5.87 26.15
C GLN A 14 10.68 -6.32 24.82
N LEU A 15 11.63 -5.55 24.27
CA LEU A 15 12.41 -5.94 23.10
C LEU A 15 13.22 -7.22 23.36
N LYS A 16 13.85 -7.34 24.53
CA LYS A 16 14.59 -8.55 24.93
C LYS A 16 13.71 -9.80 24.98
N ASN A 17 12.46 -9.68 25.44
CA ASN A 17 11.53 -10.81 25.49
C ASN A 17 11.05 -11.24 24.09
N ILE A 18 10.84 -10.30 23.18
CA ILE A 18 10.45 -10.63 21.80
C ILE A 18 11.57 -11.39 21.07
N ILE A 19 12.84 -11.05 21.32
CA ILE A 19 14.00 -11.74 20.75
C ILE A 19 14.11 -13.18 21.29
N LYS A 20 13.79 -13.41 22.57
CA LYS A 20 13.75 -14.75 23.16
C LYS A 20 12.57 -15.60 22.63
N ASP A 21 11.42 -14.98 22.38
CA ASP A 21 10.24 -15.64 21.78
C ASP A 21 10.52 -16.10 20.33
N LEU A 22 11.32 -15.34 19.55
CA LEU A 22 11.76 -15.74 18.21
C LEU A 22 12.62 -17.02 18.24
N HIS A 23 13.52 -17.12 19.22
CA HIS A 23 14.35 -18.29 19.44
C HIS A 23 13.56 -19.54 19.88
N ALA A 24 12.36 -19.35 20.45
CA ALA A 24 11.46 -20.43 20.85
C ALA A 24 10.57 -20.94 19.70
N GLY A 25 10.70 -20.39 18.49
CA GLY A 25 10.00 -20.86 17.29
C GLY A 25 8.56 -20.35 17.14
N VAL A 26 8.25 -19.19 17.72
CA VAL A 26 6.97 -18.48 17.54
C VAL A 26 6.87 -17.90 16.12
N ASP A 27 5.64 -17.73 15.61
CA ASP A 27 5.37 -17.27 14.25
C ASP A 27 5.99 -15.88 13.95
N VAL A 28 6.65 -15.77 12.80
CA VAL A 28 7.43 -14.60 12.39
C VAL A 28 6.54 -13.38 12.15
N GLU A 29 5.27 -13.54 11.76
CA GLU A 29 4.34 -12.42 11.54
C GLU A 29 3.80 -11.84 12.86
N GLU A 30 3.59 -12.67 13.89
CA GLU A 30 3.21 -12.21 15.24
C GLU A 30 4.34 -11.41 15.89
N ILE A 31 5.59 -11.84 15.65
CA ILE A 31 6.77 -11.13 16.11
C ILE A 31 6.93 -9.81 15.37
N LYS A 32 6.75 -9.78 14.04
CA LYS A 32 6.77 -8.53 13.27
C LYS A 32 5.75 -7.50 13.75
N ALA A 33 4.55 -7.94 14.14
CA ALA A 33 3.52 -7.04 14.69
C ALA A 33 3.93 -6.47 16.06
N ARG A 34 4.36 -7.34 17.01
CA ARG A 34 4.84 -6.90 18.34
C ARG A 34 6.09 -6.03 18.27
N PHE A 35 6.92 -6.25 17.25
CA PHE A 35 8.17 -5.53 17.02
C PHE A 35 7.92 -4.19 16.31
N GLY A 36 6.99 -4.13 15.36
CA GLY A 36 6.57 -2.90 14.66
C GLY A 36 6.04 -1.83 15.60
N ASP A 37 5.14 -2.19 16.52
CA ASP A 37 4.58 -1.27 17.53
C ASP A 37 5.64 -0.68 18.48
N LEU A 38 6.76 -1.38 18.66
CA LEU A 38 7.87 -0.95 19.50
C LEU A 38 8.90 -0.09 18.75
N LEU A 39 9.01 -0.25 17.42
CA LEU A 39 9.97 0.46 16.58
C LEU A 39 9.58 1.91 16.26
N ASP A 40 8.28 2.23 16.24
CA ASP A 40 7.77 3.59 16.03
C ASP A 40 8.22 4.60 17.11
N GLN A 41 8.80 4.12 18.20
CA GLN A 41 9.17 4.92 19.38
C GLN A 41 10.67 4.85 19.72
N VAL A 42 11.49 4.16 18.91
CA VAL A 42 12.90 3.86 19.23
C VAL A 42 13.82 4.45 18.15
N GLY A 43 14.79 5.26 18.57
CA GLY A 43 15.77 5.86 17.67
C GLY A 43 16.95 4.93 17.35
N PRO A 44 17.70 5.15 16.24
CA PRO A 44 18.81 4.29 15.81
C PRO A 44 19.90 4.08 16.88
N THR A 45 20.14 5.09 17.71
CA THR A 45 21.13 5.05 18.80
C THR A 45 20.72 4.13 19.94
N GLU A 46 19.42 3.98 20.20
CA GLU A 46 18.89 3.15 21.29
C GLU A 46 18.88 1.65 20.92
N ILE A 47 18.83 1.35 19.63
CA ILE A 47 18.98 -0.01 19.06
C ILE A 47 20.42 -0.49 19.22
N GLY A 48 21.42 0.35 18.91
CA GLY A 48 22.83 -0.01 19.09
C GLY A 48 23.24 -0.24 20.55
N GLU A 49 22.66 0.51 21.50
CA GLU A 49 22.87 0.30 22.95
C GLU A 49 22.25 -1.02 23.45
N MET A 50 21.14 -1.45 22.84
CA MET A 50 20.48 -2.72 23.15
C MET A 50 21.26 -3.94 22.64
N GLU A 51 21.78 -3.87 21.41
CA GLU A 51 22.62 -4.93 20.82
C GLU A 51 23.87 -5.17 21.66
N GLN A 52 24.52 -4.10 22.11
CA GLN A 52 25.66 -4.18 23.01
C GLN A 52 25.30 -4.87 24.35
N SER A 53 24.13 -4.56 24.93
CA SER A 53 23.66 -5.21 26.16
C SER A 53 23.36 -6.71 25.99
N LEU A 54 22.93 -7.17 24.81
CA LEU A 54 22.67 -8.59 24.52
C LEU A 54 23.96 -9.38 24.32
N VAL A 55 24.98 -8.75 23.72
CA VAL A 55 26.33 -9.31 23.61
C VAL A 55 26.99 -9.44 24.99
N ASP A 56 26.86 -8.41 25.84
CA ASP A 56 27.42 -8.39 27.19
C ASP A 56 26.77 -9.46 28.12
N GLU A 57 25.54 -9.88 27.82
CA GLU A 57 24.80 -10.97 28.53
C GLU A 57 25.10 -12.38 27.96
N GLY A 58 25.95 -12.48 26.93
CA GLY A 58 26.51 -13.74 26.44
C GLY A 58 25.83 -14.38 25.23
N LEU A 59 24.97 -13.65 24.50
CA LEU A 59 24.42 -14.15 23.23
C LEU A 59 25.47 -14.10 22.10
N PRO A 60 25.53 -15.11 21.22
CA PRO A 60 26.45 -15.11 20.08
C PRO A 60 26.09 -14.02 19.07
N VAL A 61 27.09 -13.26 18.61
CA VAL A 61 26.93 -12.16 17.62
C VAL A 61 26.26 -12.64 16.32
N GLU A 62 26.45 -13.90 15.94
CA GLU A 62 25.85 -14.51 14.74
C GLU A 62 24.33 -14.70 14.83
N GLU A 63 23.77 -14.89 16.03
CA GLU A 63 22.31 -14.99 16.22
C GLU A 63 21.66 -13.59 16.21
N ILE A 64 22.37 -12.58 16.73
CA ILE A 64 21.97 -11.17 16.65
C ILE A 64 21.95 -10.69 15.19
N GLN A 65 22.86 -11.16 14.35
CA GLN A 65 22.86 -10.84 12.91
C GLN A 65 21.65 -11.41 12.14
N LYS A 66 21.18 -12.62 12.47
CA LYS A 66 19.99 -13.22 11.81
C LYS A 66 18.69 -12.47 12.11
N LEU A 67 18.62 -11.81 13.26
CA LEU A 67 17.52 -10.91 13.62
C LEU A 67 17.53 -9.62 12.76
N CYS A 68 18.70 -9.13 12.35
CA CYS A 68 18.83 -7.92 11.55
C CYS A 68 18.28 -8.05 10.11
N ASP A 69 18.26 -9.24 9.50
CA ASP A 69 17.71 -9.42 8.15
C ASP A 69 16.18 -9.20 8.11
N VAL A 70 15.48 -9.54 9.20
CA VAL A 70 14.05 -9.26 9.39
C VAL A 70 13.84 -7.76 9.66
N HIS A 71 14.75 -7.10 10.39
CA HIS A 71 14.70 -5.66 10.59
C HIS A 71 14.89 -4.90 9.29
N VAL A 72 15.82 -5.28 8.41
CA VAL A 72 16.05 -4.57 7.13
C VAL A 72 14.86 -4.71 6.18
N ALA A 73 14.18 -5.86 6.14
CA ALA A 73 13.00 -6.06 5.30
C ALA A 73 11.78 -5.24 5.76
N VAL A 74 11.58 -5.09 7.09
CA VAL A 74 10.48 -4.30 7.67
C VAL A 74 10.82 -2.80 7.73
N PHE A 75 12.10 -2.46 7.94
CA PHE A 75 12.58 -1.09 7.86
C PHE A 75 12.70 -0.57 6.43
N LYS A 76 12.91 -1.40 5.40
CA LYS A 76 12.91 -0.92 3.99
C LYS A 76 11.56 -0.31 3.63
N GLU A 77 10.45 -0.97 3.98
CA GLU A 77 9.11 -0.44 3.72
C GLU A 77 8.78 0.82 4.53
N SER A 78 9.24 0.93 5.78
CA SER A 78 8.93 2.07 6.66
C SER A 78 9.88 3.25 6.46
N LEU A 79 11.18 3.01 6.20
CA LEU A 79 12.16 4.03 5.83
C LEU A 79 12.00 4.49 4.39
N GLU A 80 11.54 3.65 3.44
CA GLU A 80 11.21 4.14 2.09
C GLU A 80 9.94 4.99 2.13
N LYS A 81 8.95 4.69 3.00
CA LYS A 81 7.78 5.55 3.22
C LYS A 81 8.12 6.87 3.93
N GLN A 82 8.94 6.83 4.98
CA GLN A 82 9.37 8.05 5.68
C GLN A 82 10.40 8.85 4.87
N LYS A 83 11.36 8.22 4.19
CA LYS A 83 12.26 8.92 3.28
C LYS A 83 11.54 9.43 2.06
N ALA A 84 10.60 8.71 1.45
CA ALA A 84 9.82 9.26 0.33
C ALA A 84 9.01 10.48 0.79
N ALA A 85 8.37 10.42 1.97
CA ALA A 85 7.62 11.54 2.53
C ALA A 85 8.50 12.73 2.95
N GLU A 86 9.70 12.51 3.51
CA GLU A 86 10.64 13.58 3.87
C GLU A 86 11.43 14.12 2.67
N LEU A 87 11.76 13.32 1.64
CA LEU A 87 12.45 13.78 0.43
C LEU A 87 11.52 14.60 -0.49
N LEU A 88 10.20 14.36 -0.42
CA LEU A 88 9.19 15.06 -1.22
C LEU A 88 8.68 16.36 -0.57
N ALA A 89 9.01 16.62 0.70
CA ALA A 89 8.50 17.79 1.42
C ALA A 89 9.17 19.12 0.99
N ASP A 90 10.37 19.07 0.39
CA ASP A 90 11.17 20.25 0.06
C ASP A 90 11.40 20.49 -1.44
N LEU A 91 10.82 19.66 -2.31
CA LEU A 91 10.81 19.97 -3.75
C LEU A 91 9.55 20.75 -4.05
N GLU A 92 9.69 22.07 -4.19
CA GLU A 92 8.76 22.84 -5.01
C GLU A 92 8.69 22.17 -6.38
N VAL A 93 7.69 21.30 -6.59
CA VAL A 93 7.34 20.77 -7.92
C VAL A 93 6.82 21.96 -8.72
N THR A 94 7.74 22.77 -9.23
CA THR A 94 7.46 23.97 -10.01
C THR A 94 6.88 23.56 -11.36
N ASP A 95 7.34 22.44 -11.93
CA ASP A 95 6.78 21.83 -13.14
C ASP A 95 6.82 20.28 -13.03
N PRO A 96 5.66 19.59 -13.05
CA PRO A 96 5.58 18.12 -13.07
C PRO A 96 6.44 17.46 -14.14
N ILE A 97 6.54 18.06 -15.32
CA ILE A 97 7.35 17.49 -16.41
C ILE A 97 8.82 17.55 -16.05
N VAL A 98 9.30 18.68 -15.52
CA VAL A 98 10.71 18.80 -15.10
C VAL A 98 11.07 17.74 -14.04
N SER A 99 10.14 17.40 -13.15
CA SER A 99 10.34 16.29 -12.21
C SER A 99 10.57 14.96 -12.93
N PHE A 100 9.71 14.61 -13.90
CA PHE A 100 9.87 13.39 -14.69
C PHE A 100 11.13 13.40 -15.56
N GLN A 101 11.51 14.55 -16.12
CA GLN A 101 12.74 14.70 -16.90
C GLN A 101 14.00 14.48 -16.04
N ASN A 102 14.02 15.02 -14.82
CA ASN A 102 15.11 14.79 -13.88
C ASN A 102 15.21 13.31 -13.46
N GLU A 103 14.08 12.62 -13.35
CA GLU A 103 14.06 11.18 -13.11
C GLU A 103 14.60 10.40 -14.31
N ASN A 104 14.19 10.76 -15.52
CA ASN A 104 14.71 10.19 -16.76
C ASN A 104 16.22 10.35 -16.90
N GLU A 105 16.76 11.51 -16.53
CA GLU A 105 18.20 11.73 -16.53
C GLU A 105 18.93 10.78 -15.57
N LYS A 106 18.42 10.62 -14.34
CA LYS A 106 18.98 9.68 -13.35
C LYS A 106 18.90 8.23 -13.80
N ILE A 107 17.75 7.81 -14.34
CA ILE A 107 17.56 6.46 -14.86
C ILE A 107 18.53 6.22 -16.04
N GLY A 108 18.66 7.19 -16.95
CA GLY A 108 19.58 7.11 -18.08
C GLY A 108 21.05 6.98 -17.65
N GLN A 109 21.48 7.76 -16.65
CA GLN A 109 22.82 7.66 -16.07
C GLN A 109 23.05 6.26 -15.45
N LEU A 110 22.10 5.78 -14.64
CA LEU A 110 22.17 4.45 -14.02
C LEU A 110 22.24 3.33 -15.07
N VAL A 111 21.46 3.42 -16.15
CA VAL A 111 21.52 2.46 -17.27
C VAL A 111 22.90 2.49 -17.94
N GLY A 112 23.50 3.68 -18.13
CA GLY A 112 24.86 3.82 -18.63
C GLY A 112 25.90 3.13 -17.73
N GLU A 113 25.84 3.37 -16.42
CA GLU A 113 26.72 2.71 -15.45
C GLU A 113 26.54 1.18 -15.43
N ILE A 114 25.31 0.69 -15.58
CA ILE A 114 25.05 -0.75 -15.69
C ILE A 114 25.69 -1.31 -16.96
N LYS A 115 25.53 -0.65 -18.12
CA LYS A 115 26.16 -1.09 -19.38
C LYS A 115 27.68 -1.16 -19.28
N ASP A 116 28.31 -0.18 -18.64
CA ASP A 116 29.76 -0.17 -18.39
C ASP A 116 30.19 -1.33 -17.46
N THR A 117 29.36 -1.64 -16.45
CA THR A 117 29.59 -2.76 -15.53
C THR A 117 29.45 -4.09 -16.28
N LEU A 118 28.43 -4.23 -17.12
CA LEU A 118 28.20 -5.41 -17.97
C LEU A 118 29.36 -5.65 -18.94
N ALA A 119 29.92 -4.59 -19.53
CA ALA A 119 31.09 -4.71 -20.41
C ALA A 119 32.29 -5.34 -19.68
N LYS A 120 32.54 -4.95 -18.42
CA LYS A 120 33.60 -5.53 -17.58
C LYS A 120 33.29 -6.96 -17.17
N ILE A 121 32.04 -7.29 -16.85
CA ILE A 121 31.62 -8.66 -16.52
C ILE A 121 31.84 -9.60 -17.71
N LYS A 122 31.62 -9.13 -18.94
CA LYS A 122 31.88 -9.94 -20.14
C LYS A 122 33.36 -10.32 -20.30
N GLU A 123 34.28 -9.48 -19.83
CA GLU A 123 35.72 -9.78 -19.84
C GLU A 123 36.12 -10.75 -18.73
N ASN A 124 35.43 -10.71 -17.57
CA ASN A 124 35.65 -11.61 -16.45
C ASN A 124 34.33 -12.05 -15.80
N THR A 125 33.73 -13.12 -16.33
CA THR A 125 32.38 -13.58 -15.96
C THR A 125 32.29 -14.20 -14.56
N GLN A 126 33.41 -14.43 -13.88
CA GLN A 126 33.46 -14.97 -12.52
C GLN A 126 33.76 -13.90 -11.46
N ASP A 127 33.87 -12.64 -11.85
CA ASP A 127 34.14 -11.54 -10.93
C ASP A 127 32.94 -11.28 -10.01
N VAL A 128 33.09 -11.64 -8.75
CA VAL A 128 32.04 -11.56 -7.74
C VAL A 128 31.69 -10.12 -7.39
N ASP A 129 32.69 -9.23 -7.39
CA ASP A 129 32.48 -7.84 -7.04
C ASP A 129 31.73 -7.10 -8.15
N LEU A 130 32.03 -7.39 -9.42
CA LEU A 130 31.28 -6.84 -10.55
C LEU A 130 29.84 -7.36 -10.61
N ILE A 131 29.60 -8.64 -10.32
CA ILE A 131 28.23 -9.19 -10.27
C ILE A 131 27.44 -8.58 -9.11
N ARG A 132 28.07 -8.33 -7.95
CA ARG A 132 27.44 -7.63 -6.82
C ARG A 132 27.09 -6.19 -7.20
N ASP A 133 28.02 -5.47 -7.81
CA ASP A 133 27.81 -4.09 -8.28
C ASP A 133 26.68 -4.01 -9.32
N TRP A 134 26.62 -4.96 -10.26
CA TRP A 134 25.50 -5.08 -11.20
C TRP A 134 24.16 -5.32 -10.48
N ARG A 135 24.12 -6.20 -9.47
CA ARG A 135 22.91 -6.45 -8.68
C ARG A 135 22.42 -5.19 -7.98
N GLU A 136 23.30 -4.48 -7.29
CA GLU A 136 22.94 -3.26 -6.55
C GLU A 136 22.41 -2.16 -7.48
N LYS A 137 23.04 -1.98 -8.66
CA LYS A 137 22.55 -1.02 -9.66
C LYS A 137 21.23 -1.45 -10.30
N HIS A 138 21.06 -2.75 -10.56
CA HIS A 138 19.82 -3.28 -11.10
C HIS A 138 18.66 -3.16 -10.11
N GLU A 139 18.89 -3.39 -8.81
CA GLU A 139 17.89 -3.17 -7.77
C GLU A 139 17.41 -1.71 -7.75
N LYS A 140 18.33 -0.75 -7.88
CA LYS A 140 17.96 0.68 -8.04
C LYS A 140 17.20 0.93 -9.33
N LEU A 141 17.55 0.25 -10.43
CA LEU A 141 16.86 0.42 -11.71
C LEU A 141 15.42 -0.07 -11.65
N LEU A 142 15.10 -1.06 -10.80
CA LEU A 142 13.72 -1.52 -10.61
C LEU A 142 12.79 -0.43 -10.05
N GLU A 143 13.32 0.63 -9.43
CA GLU A 143 12.55 1.81 -9.02
C GLU A 143 11.91 2.56 -10.20
N VAL A 144 12.33 2.27 -11.45
CA VAL A 144 11.69 2.79 -12.66
C VAL A 144 10.20 2.43 -12.75
N ASP A 145 9.77 1.36 -12.09
CA ASP A 145 8.35 0.98 -12.04
C ASP A 145 7.50 2.07 -11.38
N ALA A 146 7.96 2.66 -10.27
CA ALA A 146 7.26 3.75 -9.61
C ALA A 146 7.16 5.00 -10.51
N HIS A 147 8.19 5.23 -11.32
CA HIS A 147 8.19 6.28 -12.34
C HIS A 147 7.14 6.01 -13.43
N TYR A 148 7.06 4.79 -13.98
CA TYR A 148 6.02 4.40 -14.95
C TYR A 148 4.62 4.49 -14.36
N SER A 149 4.39 3.94 -13.17
CA SER A 149 3.08 3.95 -12.51
C SER A 149 2.55 5.35 -12.26
N ARG A 150 3.41 6.33 -11.93
CA ARG A 150 2.96 7.73 -11.78
C ARG A 150 2.47 8.32 -13.09
N LYS A 151 3.14 8.05 -14.22
CA LYS A 151 2.67 8.53 -15.54
C LYS A 151 1.38 7.85 -15.96
N GLU A 152 1.32 6.53 -15.77
CA GLU A 152 0.16 5.68 -16.11
C GLU A 152 -1.11 6.10 -15.37
N ASN A 153 -1.00 6.36 -14.07
CA ASN A 153 -2.17 6.64 -13.23
C ASN A 153 -2.49 8.13 -13.10
N ILE A 154 -1.53 9.03 -13.34
CA ILE A 154 -1.71 10.47 -13.15
C ILE A 154 -1.71 11.23 -14.47
N LEU A 155 -0.76 11.01 -15.38
CA LEU A 155 -0.70 11.80 -16.63
C LEU A 155 -1.63 11.27 -17.72
N PHE A 156 -1.67 9.96 -17.93
CA PHE A 156 -2.43 9.36 -19.04
C PHE A 156 -3.94 9.66 -18.96
N PRO A 157 -4.61 9.64 -17.79
CA PRO A 157 -6.04 9.96 -17.72
C PRO A 157 -6.38 11.37 -18.21
N TYR A 158 -5.48 12.35 -18.07
CA TYR A 158 -5.71 13.71 -18.59
C TYR A 158 -5.58 13.76 -20.11
N LEU A 159 -4.60 13.08 -20.70
CA LEU A 159 -4.50 12.96 -22.16
C LEU A 159 -5.74 12.27 -22.75
N GLU A 160 -6.25 11.24 -22.08
CA GLU A 160 -7.45 10.51 -22.50
C GLU A 160 -8.72 11.39 -22.46
N ARG A 161 -8.84 12.30 -21.49
CA ARG A 161 -9.94 13.30 -21.45
C ARG A 161 -9.93 14.22 -22.67
N HIS A 162 -8.75 14.45 -23.26
CA HIS A 162 -8.59 15.18 -24.51
C HIS A 162 -8.69 14.29 -25.76
N ASN A 163 -9.20 13.06 -25.62
CA ASN A 163 -9.34 12.04 -26.68
C ASN A 163 -8.01 11.54 -27.25
N ILE A 164 -6.92 11.64 -26.49
CA ILE A 164 -5.60 11.12 -26.87
C ILE A 164 -5.32 9.84 -26.06
N SER A 165 -5.85 8.71 -26.52
CA SER A 165 -5.70 7.41 -25.84
C SER A 165 -4.72 6.44 -26.52
N GLY A 166 -4.45 6.62 -27.82
CA GLY A 166 -3.57 5.73 -28.58
C GLY A 166 -2.11 5.74 -28.09
N PRO A 167 -1.42 6.90 -28.04
CA PRO A 167 -0.04 6.96 -27.57
C PRO A 167 0.16 6.48 -26.12
N PRO A 168 -0.67 6.88 -25.13
CA PRO A 168 -0.59 6.35 -23.77
C PRO A 168 -0.74 4.83 -23.69
N ALA A 169 -1.71 4.25 -24.40
CA ALA A 169 -1.94 2.79 -24.40
C ALA A 169 -0.74 2.01 -24.97
N VAL A 170 -0.12 2.52 -26.04
CA VAL A 170 1.09 1.90 -26.61
C VAL A 170 2.26 2.01 -25.64
N MET A 171 2.45 3.17 -24.99
CA MET A 171 3.50 3.34 -23.99
C MET A 171 3.33 2.40 -22.79
N TRP A 172 2.09 2.23 -22.31
CA TRP A 172 1.76 1.27 -21.25
C TRP A 172 2.18 -0.15 -21.64
N GLY A 173 1.81 -0.60 -22.84
CA GLY A 173 2.21 -1.93 -23.32
C GLY A 173 3.73 -2.13 -23.33
N VAL A 174 4.48 -1.09 -23.73
CA VAL A 174 5.95 -1.13 -23.70
C VAL A 174 6.49 -1.08 -22.26
N HIS A 175 5.86 -0.36 -21.32
CA HIS A 175 6.23 -0.43 -19.91
C HIS A 175 6.09 -1.86 -19.36
N ASP A 176 5.03 -2.57 -19.72
CA ASP A 176 4.82 -3.96 -19.31
C ASP A 176 5.90 -4.91 -19.89
N GLU A 177 6.29 -4.72 -21.15
CA GLU A 177 7.41 -5.44 -21.77
C GLU A 177 8.74 -5.15 -21.07
N ILE A 178 8.99 -3.90 -20.69
CA ILE A 178 10.18 -3.49 -19.94
C ILE A 178 10.17 -4.12 -18.54
N ARG A 179 9.04 -4.09 -17.81
CA ARG A 179 8.89 -4.73 -16.49
C ARG A 179 9.19 -6.22 -16.56
N ALA A 180 8.64 -6.91 -17.57
CA ALA A 180 8.90 -8.33 -17.79
C ALA A 180 10.39 -8.58 -18.07
N SER A 181 11.00 -7.78 -18.93
CA SER A 181 12.42 -7.89 -19.30
C SER A 181 13.35 -7.62 -18.11
N LEU A 182 13.09 -6.60 -17.29
CA LEU A 182 13.85 -6.31 -16.07
C LEU A 182 13.73 -7.43 -15.02
N LYS A 183 12.57 -8.10 -14.95
CA LYS A 183 12.39 -9.28 -14.12
C LYS A 183 13.21 -10.48 -14.62
N GLU A 184 13.30 -10.67 -15.94
CA GLU A 184 14.20 -11.67 -16.52
C GLU A 184 15.67 -11.36 -16.19
N VAL A 185 16.06 -10.09 -16.22
CA VAL A 185 17.40 -9.65 -15.78
C VAL A 185 17.63 -9.96 -14.30
N SER A 186 16.65 -9.74 -13.41
CA SER A 186 16.76 -10.13 -12.00
C SER A 186 17.01 -11.64 -11.83
N ASN A 187 16.35 -12.47 -12.63
CA ASN A 187 16.56 -13.93 -12.62
C ASN A 187 17.96 -14.31 -13.14
N LEU A 188 18.45 -13.62 -14.17
CA LEU A 188 19.79 -13.80 -14.70
C LEU A 188 20.86 -13.43 -13.65
N ILE A 189 20.71 -12.30 -12.97
CA ILE A 189 21.61 -11.87 -11.88
C ILE A 189 21.64 -12.87 -10.73
N SER A 190 20.49 -13.49 -10.43
CA SER A 190 20.37 -14.48 -9.35
C SER A 190 21.15 -15.76 -9.64
N SER A 191 21.20 -16.19 -10.91
CA SER A 191 21.94 -17.38 -11.37
C SER A 191 23.33 -17.07 -11.97
N ALA A 192 23.75 -15.80 -11.98
CA ALA A 192 24.92 -15.33 -12.73
C ALA A 192 26.23 -16.08 -12.38
N ARG A 193 26.45 -16.41 -11.11
CA ARG A 193 27.70 -17.09 -10.66
C ARG A 193 27.83 -18.52 -11.18
N GLU A 194 26.70 -19.17 -11.43
CA GLU A 194 26.65 -20.58 -11.84
C GLU A 194 26.37 -20.71 -13.35
N ASN A 195 26.17 -19.60 -14.06
CA ASN A 195 25.82 -19.57 -15.47
C ASN A 195 27.08 -19.54 -16.36
N PRO A 196 27.46 -20.65 -17.03
CA PRO A 196 28.60 -20.67 -17.93
C PRO A 196 28.37 -19.85 -19.21
N ALA A 197 27.12 -19.50 -19.53
CA ALA A 197 26.72 -18.70 -20.68
C ALA A 197 26.45 -17.22 -20.33
N LEU A 198 26.86 -16.75 -19.15
CA LEU A 198 26.55 -15.41 -18.64
C LEU A 198 26.83 -14.29 -19.66
N ALA A 199 27.97 -14.31 -20.34
CA ALA A 199 28.31 -13.27 -21.33
C ALA A 199 27.33 -13.23 -22.51
N ALA A 200 26.84 -14.39 -22.97
CA ALA A 200 25.85 -14.48 -24.05
C ALA A 200 24.44 -14.09 -23.56
N ASP A 201 24.09 -14.45 -22.33
CA ASP A 201 22.80 -14.06 -21.75
C ASP A 201 22.73 -12.56 -21.42
N ILE A 202 23.86 -11.93 -21.08
CA ILE A 202 23.96 -10.47 -20.97
C ILE A 202 23.58 -9.80 -22.30
N ASP A 203 24.13 -10.28 -23.42
CA ASP A 203 23.83 -9.73 -24.74
C ASP A 203 22.39 -10.02 -25.19
N ARG A 204 21.82 -11.14 -24.78
CA ARG A 204 20.48 -11.58 -25.19
C ARG A 204 19.36 -11.00 -24.33
N VAL A 205 19.61 -10.74 -23.05
CA VAL A 205 18.58 -10.37 -22.07
C VAL A 205 18.85 -8.99 -21.46
N ALA A 206 20.05 -8.78 -20.91
CA ALA A 206 20.33 -7.56 -20.15
C ALA A 206 20.47 -6.32 -21.04
N LEU A 207 21.28 -6.38 -22.11
CA LEU A 207 21.47 -5.22 -22.99
C LEU A 207 20.17 -4.79 -23.70
N PRO A 208 19.35 -5.70 -24.26
CA PRO A 208 18.06 -5.32 -24.86
C PRO A 208 17.09 -4.69 -23.86
N ALA A 209 17.05 -5.17 -22.62
CA ALA A 209 16.21 -4.57 -21.56
C ALA A 209 16.65 -3.14 -21.25
N LEU A 210 17.95 -2.89 -21.15
CA LEU A 210 18.52 -1.56 -20.91
C LEU A 210 18.32 -0.61 -22.09
N ASP A 211 18.43 -1.11 -23.33
CA ASP A 211 18.12 -0.35 -24.54
C ASP A 211 16.64 0.04 -24.58
N ALA A 212 15.73 -0.88 -24.22
CA ALA A 212 14.30 -0.59 -24.16
C ALA A 212 13.95 0.51 -23.14
N VAL A 213 14.64 0.56 -21.99
CA VAL A 213 14.49 1.65 -21.01
C VAL A 213 14.94 2.99 -21.61
N LEU A 214 16.09 3.04 -22.29
CA LEU A 214 16.57 4.28 -22.93
C LEU A 214 15.65 4.73 -24.08
N ASP A 215 15.13 3.79 -24.86
CA ASP A 215 14.16 4.08 -25.92
C ASP A 215 12.85 4.64 -25.36
N MET A 216 12.43 4.15 -24.17
CA MET A 216 11.26 4.68 -23.48
C MET A 216 11.50 6.11 -22.98
N ILE A 217 12.65 6.39 -22.35
CA ILE A 217 13.07 7.75 -22.00
C ILE A 217 13.03 8.67 -23.22
N TYR A 218 13.57 8.23 -24.37
CA TYR A 218 13.53 9.03 -25.59
C TYR A 218 12.10 9.37 -26.04
N LYS A 219 11.19 8.38 -26.02
CA LYS A 219 9.77 8.59 -26.36
C LYS A 219 9.10 9.56 -25.39
N GLU A 220 9.46 9.50 -24.12
CA GLU A 220 8.91 10.41 -23.12
C GLU A 220 9.33 11.85 -23.34
N GLU A 221 10.64 12.08 -23.48
CA GLU A 221 11.22 13.41 -23.67
C GLU A 221 10.75 14.08 -24.98
N ASN A 222 10.65 13.29 -26.05
CA ASN A 222 10.42 13.83 -27.39
C ASN A 222 8.98 13.71 -27.88
N ILE A 223 8.13 12.91 -27.21
CA ILE A 223 6.75 12.66 -27.65
C ILE A 223 5.76 12.92 -26.51
N LEU A 224 5.87 12.19 -25.39
CA LEU A 224 4.88 12.27 -24.32
C LEU A 224 4.85 13.66 -23.66
N PHE A 225 5.99 14.18 -23.22
CA PHE A 225 6.03 15.45 -22.49
C PHE A 225 5.66 16.65 -23.38
N PRO A 226 6.15 16.78 -24.63
CA PRO A 226 5.65 17.81 -25.54
C PRO A 226 4.14 17.71 -25.77
N MET A 227 3.62 16.50 -25.97
CA MET A 227 2.18 16.27 -26.13
C MET A 227 1.38 16.70 -24.90
N CYS A 228 1.87 16.39 -23.69
CA CYS A 228 1.25 16.88 -22.46
C CYS A 228 1.24 18.41 -22.39
N LYS A 229 2.36 19.07 -22.70
CA LYS A 229 2.47 20.55 -22.68
C LYS A 229 1.52 21.22 -23.67
N ASP A 230 1.35 20.63 -24.84
CA ASP A 230 0.49 21.19 -25.90
C ASP A 230 -1.01 20.95 -25.64
N THR A 231 -1.35 19.96 -24.80
CA THR A 231 -2.74 19.50 -24.61
C THR A 231 -3.34 19.97 -23.28
N LEU A 232 -2.62 19.78 -22.16
CA LEU A 232 -3.15 20.01 -20.81
C LEU A 232 -3.26 21.50 -20.50
N GLN A 233 -4.38 21.89 -19.89
CA GLN A 233 -4.62 23.24 -19.38
C GLN A 233 -3.97 23.45 -18.00
N GLU A 234 -3.82 24.71 -17.57
CA GLU A 234 -3.15 25.02 -16.29
C GLU A 234 -3.89 24.44 -15.09
N GLU A 235 -5.23 24.40 -15.11
CA GLU A 235 -6.03 23.80 -14.05
C GLU A 235 -5.82 22.28 -13.94
N GLU A 236 -5.56 21.62 -15.07
CA GLU A 236 -5.24 20.20 -15.11
C GLU A 236 -3.82 19.95 -14.59
N TRP A 237 -2.87 20.85 -14.92
CA TRP A 237 -1.53 20.82 -14.37
C TRP A 237 -1.52 21.01 -12.84
N ASP A 238 -2.36 21.88 -12.30
CA ASP A 238 -2.55 22.01 -10.85
C ASP A 238 -3.02 20.69 -10.22
N ALA A 239 -4.00 20.04 -10.83
CA ALA A 239 -4.50 18.75 -10.35
C ALA A 239 -3.43 17.64 -10.44
N VAL A 240 -2.60 17.64 -11.49
CA VAL A 240 -1.45 16.73 -11.64
C VAL A 240 -0.39 16.99 -10.57
N ARG A 241 0.00 18.26 -10.33
CA ARG A 241 0.94 18.64 -9.27
C ARG A 241 0.47 18.13 -7.90
N ALA A 242 -0.83 18.25 -7.64
CA ALA A 242 -1.40 17.83 -6.37
C ALA A 242 -1.43 16.30 -6.21
N GLN A 243 -1.78 15.57 -7.26
CA GLN A 243 -1.74 14.10 -7.28
C GLN A 243 -0.32 13.54 -7.25
N LEU A 244 0.68 14.23 -7.80
CA LEU A 244 2.07 13.76 -7.71
C LEU A 244 2.65 13.85 -6.30
N LYS A 245 2.12 14.76 -5.46
CA LYS A 245 2.43 14.81 -4.02
C LYS A 245 1.78 13.68 -3.24
N ASP A 246 0.73 13.09 -3.80
CA ASP A 246 0.02 11.97 -3.20
C ASP A 246 -0.49 10.97 -4.27
N PRO A 247 0.41 10.18 -4.87
CA PRO A 247 0.06 9.30 -6.00
C PRO A 247 -0.92 8.19 -5.62
N ALA A 248 -1.03 7.87 -4.33
CA ALA A 248 -1.90 6.83 -3.80
C ALA A 248 -3.27 7.37 -3.36
N ALA A 249 -3.55 8.67 -3.52
CA ALA A 249 -4.72 9.33 -2.93
C ALA A 249 -4.84 9.10 -1.40
N SER A 250 -3.70 9.01 -0.70
CA SER A 250 -3.58 8.83 0.76
C SER A 250 -3.91 10.10 1.56
N VAL A 251 -3.85 11.26 0.92
CA VAL A 251 -4.15 12.60 1.42
C VAL A 251 -5.31 13.16 0.61
N TYR A 252 -6.46 13.24 1.27
CA TYR A 252 -7.69 13.76 0.71
C TYR A 252 -7.53 15.16 0.10
N GLN A 253 -7.87 15.31 -1.18
CA GLN A 253 -8.09 16.61 -1.80
C GLN A 253 -9.41 16.64 -2.57
N ARG A 254 -10.26 17.61 -2.22
CA ARG A 254 -11.51 17.88 -2.92
C ARG A 254 -11.20 18.44 -4.30
N VAL A 255 -11.22 17.60 -5.33
CA VAL A 255 -11.16 18.06 -6.73
C VAL A 255 -12.59 18.34 -7.19
N PRO A 256 -12.94 19.59 -7.57
CA PRO A 256 -14.22 19.87 -8.21
C PRO A 256 -14.29 19.08 -9.53
N GLN A 257 -15.15 18.07 -9.58
CA GLN A 257 -15.44 17.37 -10.84
C GLN A 257 -16.48 18.18 -11.62
N ASP A 258 -16.02 19.10 -12.45
CA ASP A 258 -16.89 19.79 -13.41
C ASP A 258 -17.47 18.75 -14.40
N GLY A 259 -18.77 18.49 -14.27
CA GLY A 259 -19.54 17.65 -15.21
C GLY A 259 -20.37 16.55 -14.56
N LEU A 260 -19.91 15.93 -13.45
CA LEU A 260 -20.65 14.88 -12.73
C LEU A 260 -21.64 15.45 -11.69
N ALA A 261 -21.43 16.69 -11.25
CA ALA A 261 -22.13 17.32 -10.14
C ALA A 261 -23.57 17.81 -10.46
N LYS A 262 -24.10 17.64 -11.68
CA LYS A 262 -25.45 18.15 -11.98
C LYS A 262 -26.59 17.34 -11.35
N GLU A 263 -26.37 16.05 -11.05
CA GLU A 263 -27.40 15.16 -10.49
C GLU A 263 -26.89 14.19 -9.38
N GLY A 264 -25.60 14.24 -9.05
CA GLY A 264 -24.95 13.37 -8.06
C GLY A 264 -24.73 14.03 -6.69
N ILE A 265 -24.65 13.21 -5.64
CA ILE A 265 -24.07 13.59 -4.34
C ILE A 265 -22.55 13.54 -4.50
N GLU A 266 -21.88 14.66 -4.29
CA GLU A 266 -20.42 14.71 -4.17
C GLU A 266 -20.00 13.92 -2.93
N LEU A 267 -19.18 12.89 -3.14
CA LEU A 267 -18.53 12.13 -2.07
C LEU A 267 -17.13 12.69 -1.84
N ASP A 268 -16.42 12.10 -0.88
CA ASP A 268 -15.02 12.45 -0.68
C ASP A 268 -14.18 12.21 -1.95
N VAL A 269 -14.40 11.09 -2.65
CA VAL A 269 -13.79 10.81 -3.95
C VAL A 269 -14.88 10.47 -4.97
N GLY A 270 -15.02 11.32 -5.99
CA GLY A 270 -16.02 11.19 -7.05
C GLY A 270 -17.42 11.65 -6.63
N ALA A 271 -18.40 11.39 -7.51
CA ALA A 271 -19.81 11.71 -7.27
C ALA A 271 -20.69 10.53 -7.70
N LEU A 272 -21.73 10.24 -6.91
CA LEU A 272 -22.72 9.20 -7.21
C LEU A 272 -24.13 9.75 -7.03
N THR A 273 -25.05 9.36 -7.90
CA THR A 273 -26.47 9.66 -7.69
C THR A 273 -27.00 8.89 -6.47
N PRO A 274 -28.08 9.36 -5.81
CA PRO A 274 -28.71 8.60 -4.72
C PRO A 274 -29.08 7.16 -5.12
N GLU A 275 -29.48 6.94 -6.38
CA GLU A 275 -29.76 5.61 -6.92
C GLU A 275 -28.49 4.75 -7.00
N GLN A 276 -27.38 5.30 -7.51
CA GLN A 276 -26.09 4.59 -7.56
C GLN A 276 -25.58 4.24 -6.15
N ILE A 277 -25.71 5.14 -5.18
CA ILE A 277 -25.35 4.86 -3.78
C ILE A 277 -26.17 3.67 -3.25
N ASN A 278 -27.49 3.68 -3.49
CA ASN A 278 -28.35 2.57 -3.09
C ASN A 278 -27.92 1.26 -3.77
N LEU A 279 -27.66 1.28 -5.08
CA LEU A 279 -27.22 0.09 -5.83
C LEU A 279 -25.89 -0.45 -5.32
N VAL A 280 -24.90 0.41 -5.09
CA VAL A 280 -23.60 0.00 -4.53
C VAL A 280 -23.82 -0.69 -3.19
N LEU A 281 -24.52 -0.06 -2.25
CA LEU A 281 -24.73 -0.60 -0.91
C LEU A 281 -25.56 -1.90 -0.90
N THR A 282 -26.45 -2.14 -1.87
CA THR A 282 -27.22 -3.40 -1.98
C THR A 282 -26.46 -4.53 -2.69
N HIS A 283 -25.37 -4.24 -3.40
CA HIS A 283 -24.56 -5.24 -4.11
C HIS A 283 -23.25 -5.59 -3.39
N LEU A 284 -22.95 -4.94 -2.27
CA LEU A 284 -21.81 -5.34 -1.44
C LEU A 284 -21.98 -6.80 -0.97
N PRO A 285 -20.90 -7.61 -0.95
CA PRO A 285 -20.92 -8.98 -0.43
C PRO A 285 -20.92 -9.01 1.12
N ILE A 286 -21.47 -7.98 1.73
CA ILE A 286 -21.61 -7.77 3.17
C ILE A 286 -22.96 -7.11 3.47
N ASP A 287 -23.63 -7.55 4.53
CA ASP A 287 -24.82 -6.91 5.06
C ASP A 287 -24.42 -5.77 5.98
N ILE A 288 -25.02 -4.59 5.81
CA ILE A 288 -24.67 -3.39 6.57
C ILE A 288 -25.91 -2.88 7.31
N THR A 289 -25.76 -2.50 8.58
CA THR A 289 -26.74 -1.70 9.34
C THR A 289 -26.06 -0.44 9.86
N TYR A 290 -26.66 0.73 9.67
CA TYR A 290 -26.19 1.98 10.26
C TYR A 290 -27.14 2.48 11.34
N VAL A 291 -26.56 2.76 12.50
CA VAL A 291 -27.20 3.36 13.67
C VAL A 291 -26.57 4.73 13.88
N ASP A 292 -27.37 5.78 14.02
CA ASP A 292 -26.87 7.15 14.10
C ASP A 292 -26.33 7.55 15.50
N GLU A 293 -25.92 8.82 15.63
CA GLU A 293 -25.43 9.39 16.89
C GLU A 293 -26.46 9.37 18.03
N ASN A 294 -27.73 9.18 17.70
CA ASN A 294 -28.84 9.03 18.63
C ASN A 294 -29.20 7.56 18.90
N ASP A 295 -28.38 6.60 18.52
CA ASP A 295 -28.66 5.15 18.66
C ASP A 295 -29.91 4.69 17.90
N GLU A 296 -30.38 5.44 16.90
CA GLU A 296 -31.53 5.08 16.07
C GLU A 296 -31.06 4.40 14.78
N VAL A 297 -31.70 3.29 14.42
CA VAL A 297 -31.41 2.61 13.15
C VAL A 297 -31.85 3.50 11.99
N ARG A 298 -30.90 3.94 11.15
CA ARG A 298 -31.19 4.81 9.99
C ARG A 298 -31.17 4.07 8.67
N TYR A 299 -30.40 2.99 8.58
CA TYR A 299 -30.24 2.26 7.34
C TYR A 299 -29.93 0.80 7.62
N PHE A 300 -30.37 -0.08 6.72
CA PHE A 300 -29.81 -1.42 6.58
C PHE A 300 -29.83 -1.80 5.09
N SER A 301 -28.81 -2.55 4.64
CA SER A 301 -28.72 -2.98 3.25
C SER A 301 -29.76 -4.07 2.95
N LEU A 302 -30.23 -4.08 1.71
CA LEU A 302 -31.08 -5.13 1.16
C LEU A 302 -30.25 -6.02 0.24
N GLY A 303 -29.18 -6.58 0.80
CA GLY A 303 -28.27 -7.47 0.09
C GLY A 303 -28.92 -8.80 -0.30
N PRO A 304 -28.32 -9.53 -1.26
CA PRO A 304 -28.86 -10.81 -1.73
C PRO A 304 -28.82 -11.91 -0.66
N GLU A 305 -27.80 -11.90 0.20
CA GLU A 305 -27.63 -12.86 1.30
C GLU A 305 -28.00 -12.19 2.63
N ARG A 306 -29.30 -12.10 2.92
CA ARG A 306 -29.81 -11.47 4.16
C ARG A 306 -29.55 -12.36 5.37
N ILE A 307 -28.37 -12.24 5.98
CA ILE A 307 -27.92 -13.07 7.12
C ILE A 307 -28.83 -12.85 8.33
N PHE A 308 -29.11 -11.58 8.63
CA PHE A 308 -30.03 -11.18 9.67
C PHE A 308 -31.21 -10.42 9.09
N GLU A 309 -32.37 -11.07 9.05
CA GLU A 309 -33.59 -10.43 8.56
C GLU A 309 -33.96 -9.22 9.44
N ARG A 310 -34.16 -8.07 8.77
CA ARG A 310 -34.68 -6.84 9.37
C ARG A 310 -36.01 -6.47 8.70
N ALA A 311 -36.98 -6.05 9.49
CA ALA A 311 -38.21 -5.46 8.98
C ALA A 311 -38.01 -3.95 8.78
N ARG A 312 -38.64 -3.37 7.75
CA ARG A 312 -38.59 -1.91 7.51
C ARG A 312 -39.05 -1.08 8.72
N ALA A 313 -39.91 -1.65 9.58
CA ALA A 313 -40.39 -1.02 10.82
C ALA A 313 -39.29 -0.75 11.86
N VAL A 314 -38.07 -1.27 11.68
CA VAL A 314 -36.92 -0.99 12.56
C VAL A 314 -36.31 0.40 12.31
N ILE A 315 -36.53 1.01 11.13
CA ILE A 315 -35.99 2.35 10.85
C ILE A 315 -36.58 3.38 11.84
N GLY A 316 -35.70 4.15 12.48
CA GLY A 316 -36.03 5.12 13.54
C GLY A 316 -36.16 4.51 14.94
N ARG A 317 -36.05 3.19 15.08
CA ARG A 317 -36.09 2.53 16.39
C ARG A 317 -34.71 2.57 17.06
N LYS A 318 -34.68 2.75 18.38
CA LYS A 318 -33.46 2.61 19.18
C LYS A 318 -32.90 1.18 19.09
N VAL A 319 -31.60 1.07 18.83
CA VAL A 319 -30.92 -0.22 18.59
C VAL A 319 -31.02 -1.18 19.78
N GLN A 320 -31.09 -0.66 21.01
CA GLN A 320 -31.30 -1.46 22.23
C GLN A 320 -32.58 -2.29 22.15
N PHE A 321 -33.65 -1.74 21.57
CA PHE A 321 -34.92 -2.44 21.45
C PHE A 321 -34.96 -3.43 20.26
N CYS A 322 -33.95 -3.42 19.39
CA CYS A 322 -33.82 -4.35 18.28
C CYS A 322 -33.20 -5.69 18.69
N HIS A 323 -32.72 -5.81 19.94
CA HIS A 323 -32.04 -6.99 20.46
C HIS A 323 -32.81 -7.62 21.62
N PRO A 324 -32.62 -8.94 21.88
CA PRO A 324 -33.19 -9.58 23.07
C PRO A 324 -32.67 -8.93 24.36
N PRO A 325 -33.46 -8.93 25.46
CA PRO A 325 -33.06 -8.31 26.72
C PRO A 325 -31.72 -8.80 27.29
N SER A 326 -31.37 -10.07 27.05
CA SER A 326 -30.11 -10.67 27.49
C SER A 326 -28.87 -10.04 26.85
N SER A 327 -29.02 -9.39 25.69
CA SER A 327 -27.91 -8.81 24.93
C SER A 327 -27.84 -7.28 25.03
N MET A 328 -28.84 -6.62 25.64
CA MET A 328 -28.88 -5.16 25.75
C MET A 328 -27.64 -4.58 26.45
N GLY A 329 -27.17 -5.22 27.53
CA GLY A 329 -25.97 -4.76 28.24
C GLY A 329 -24.69 -4.80 27.39
N ILE A 330 -24.60 -5.74 26.44
CA ILE A 330 -23.48 -5.79 25.49
C ILE A 330 -23.60 -4.68 24.45
N VAL A 331 -24.82 -4.45 23.95
CA VAL A 331 -25.10 -3.36 22.99
C VAL A 331 -24.75 -2.00 23.60
N ASP A 332 -25.21 -1.72 24.82
CA ASP A 332 -24.92 -0.45 25.51
C ASP A 332 -23.42 -0.30 25.77
N GLN A 333 -22.72 -1.37 26.19
CA GLN A 333 -21.27 -1.32 26.39
C GLN A 333 -20.51 -0.98 25.09
N ILE A 334 -20.91 -1.57 23.95
CA ILE A 334 -20.28 -1.27 22.65
C ILE A 334 -20.51 0.19 22.26
N LEU A 335 -21.76 0.67 22.39
CA LEU A 335 -22.09 2.07 22.07
C LEU A 335 -21.33 3.05 22.97
N ASP A 336 -21.23 2.75 24.27
CA ASP A 336 -20.48 3.58 25.21
C ASP A 336 -18.97 3.58 24.92
N ASP A 337 -18.40 2.43 24.58
CA ASP A 337 -16.99 2.31 24.18
C ASP A 337 -16.72 3.15 22.92
N PHE A 338 -17.63 3.13 21.95
CA PHE A 338 -17.49 3.90 20.71
C PHE A 338 -17.68 5.39 20.92
N LYS A 339 -18.74 5.80 21.64
CA LYS A 339 -18.99 7.23 21.94
C LYS A 339 -17.86 7.86 22.75
N SER A 340 -17.29 7.12 23.70
CA SER A 340 -16.18 7.60 24.53
C SER A 340 -14.81 7.55 23.85
N GLY A 341 -14.69 6.90 22.68
CA GLY A 341 -13.41 6.70 22.01
C GLY A 341 -12.52 5.62 22.66
N ARG A 342 -13.06 4.79 23.56
CA ARG A 342 -12.32 3.65 24.13
C ARG A 342 -12.02 2.58 23.09
N LYS A 343 -12.92 2.42 22.11
CA LYS A 343 -12.77 1.48 20.99
C LYS A 343 -13.34 2.11 19.73
N ASP A 344 -12.81 1.70 18.58
CA ASP A 344 -13.36 2.04 17.26
C ASP A 344 -13.93 0.83 16.53
N SER A 345 -13.72 -0.38 17.05
CA SER A 345 -14.29 -1.60 16.51
C SER A 345 -14.62 -2.62 17.60
N ALA A 346 -15.56 -3.51 17.26
CA ALA A 346 -15.88 -4.71 18.03
C ALA A 346 -16.26 -5.83 17.05
N GLU A 347 -15.82 -7.05 17.31
CA GLU A 347 -15.99 -8.16 16.37
C GLU A 347 -16.33 -9.47 17.07
N PHE A 348 -17.09 -10.30 16.37
CA PHE A 348 -17.48 -11.63 16.82
C PHE A 348 -17.81 -12.50 15.62
N TRP A 349 -17.73 -13.81 15.83
CA TRP A 349 -18.08 -14.79 14.82
C TRP A 349 -18.97 -15.86 15.44
N ILE A 350 -19.97 -16.28 14.68
CA ILE A 350 -20.92 -17.31 15.10
C ILE A 350 -21.09 -18.35 14.01
N ASN A 351 -21.29 -19.60 14.43
CA ASN A 351 -21.74 -20.66 13.54
C ASN A 351 -23.26 -20.64 13.51
N MET A 352 -23.84 -20.37 12.33
CA MET A 352 -25.29 -20.31 12.14
C MET A 352 -25.68 -21.06 10.87
N LYS A 353 -26.59 -22.04 10.98
CA LYS A 353 -27.10 -22.84 9.84
C LYS A 353 -25.99 -23.47 8.96
N GLY A 354 -24.86 -23.85 9.56
CA GLY A 354 -23.72 -24.42 8.84
C GLY A 354 -22.83 -23.39 8.12
N GLN A 355 -23.07 -22.10 8.33
CA GLN A 355 -22.24 -20.99 7.85
C GLN A 355 -21.49 -20.37 9.03
N LEU A 356 -20.25 -19.94 8.80
CA LEU A 356 -19.50 -19.09 9.71
C LEU A 356 -19.79 -17.62 9.37
N ILE A 357 -20.49 -16.94 10.26
CA ILE A 357 -20.86 -15.54 10.11
C ILE A 357 -19.87 -14.69 10.91
N TYR A 358 -19.20 -13.76 10.25
CA TYR A 358 -18.32 -12.79 10.86
C TYR A 358 -19.01 -11.43 10.92
N ILE A 359 -19.06 -10.84 12.11
CA ILE A 359 -19.85 -9.65 12.41
C ILE A 359 -18.93 -8.64 13.06
N ARG A 360 -18.92 -7.44 12.51
CA ARG A 360 -18.09 -6.33 12.96
C ARG A 360 -18.95 -5.10 13.19
N TYR A 361 -18.66 -4.39 14.26
CA TYR A 361 -19.18 -3.06 14.53
C TYR A 361 -18.03 -2.07 14.44
N PHE A 362 -18.29 -0.90 13.86
CA PHE A 362 -17.33 0.19 13.74
C PHE A 362 -17.92 1.49 14.28
N ALA A 363 -17.13 2.26 15.01
CA ALA A 363 -17.46 3.65 15.34
C ALA A 363 -17.31 4.49 14.07
N VAL A 364 -18.41 5.08 13.60
CA VAL A 364 -18.39 6.04 12.49
C VAL A 364 -18.09 7.41 13.06
N ARG A 365 -17.02 8.04 12.58
CA ARG A 365 -16.59 9.38 13.00
C ARG A 365 -16.45 10.30 11.79
N ASP A 366 -16.67 11.59 12.00
CA ASP A 366 -16.36 12.59 10.97
C ASP A 366 -14.88 13.02 11.01
N LYS A 367 -14.51 13.96 10.14
CA LYS A 367 -13.12 14.44 9.98
C LYS A 367 -12.55 15.07 11.26
N ASP A 368 -13.41 15.53 12.17
CA ASP A 368 -13.01 16.10 13.46
C ASP A 368 -12.91 15.02 14.57
N GLY A 369 -13.13 13.75 14.23
CA GLY A 369 -13.15 12.63 15.19
C GLY A 369 -14.46 12.52 15.98
N THR A 370 -15.49 13.31 15.64
CA THR A 370 -16.76 13.30 16.36
C THR A 370 -17.53 12.02 16.03
N TYR A 371 -18.02 11.31 17.04
CA TYR A 371 -18.86 10.12 16.85
C TYR A 371 -20.17 10.49 16.15
N ARG A 372 -20.42 9.86 14.99
CA ARG A 372 -21.62 10.04 14.17
C ARG A 372 -22.53 8.82 14.14
N GLY A 373 -22.08 7.68 14.64
CA GLY A 373 -22.90 6.49 14.70
C GLY A 373 -22.11 5.19 14.78
N THR A 374 -22.80 4.08 14.70
CA THR A 374 -22.24 2.73 14.65
C THR A 374 -22.62 2.06 13.34
N LEU A 375 -21.63 1.49 12.65
CA LEU A 375 -21.81 0.66 11.48
C LEU A 375 -21.66 -0.82 11.85
N GLU A 376 -22.71 -1.61 11.67
CA GLU A 376 -22.67 -3.07 11.67
C GLU A 376 -22.35 -3.57 10.27
N ALA A 377 -21.39 -4.49 10.14
CA ALA A 377 -21.09 -5.22 8.91
C ALA A 377 -21.06 -6.72 9.20
N SER A 378 -21.94 -7.49 8.55
CA SER A 378 -22.03 -8.94 8.68
C SER A 378 -21.69 -9.63 7.36
N GLN A 379 -20.91 -10.71 7.42
CA GLN A 379 -20.50 -11.46 6.24
C GLN A 379 -20.50 -12.97 6.52
N ASN A 380 -21.02 -13.76 5.59
CA ASN A 380 -20.77 -15.19 5.56
C ASN A 380 -19.38 -15.44 4.95
N ILE A 381 -18.43 -15.88 5.78
CA ILE A 381 -17.03 -16.08 5.36
C ILE A 381 -16.71 -17.54 5.03
N THR A 382 -17.72 -18.42 4.99
CA THR A 382 -17.54 -19.88 4.81
C THR A 382 -16.80 -20.21 3.51
N GLU A 383 -17.17 -19.58 2.39
CA GLU A 383 -16.50 -19.82 1.09
C GLU A 383 -15.15 -19.11 1.01
N ILE A 384 -15.01 -17.96 1.68
CA ILE A 384 -13.74 -17.22 1.76
C ILE A 384 -12.67 -18.10 2.44
N GLN A 385 -13.03 -18.79 3.52
CA GLN A 385 -12.13 -19.70 4.23
C GLN A 385 -11.65 -20.91 3.39
N LYS A 386 -12.32 -21.21 2.27
CA LYS A 386 -11.94 -22.31 1.37
C LYS A 386 -10.95 -21.89 0.29
N LEU A 387 -10.73 -20.60 0.08
CA LEU A 387 -9.80 -20.10 -0.94
C LEU A 387 -8.37 -20.59 -0.63
N LYS A 388 -7.68 -21.09 -1.66
CA LYS A 388 -6.30 -21.58 -1.59
C LYS A 388 -5.55 -21.21 -2.86
N GLY A 389 -4.23 -21.04 -2.76
CA GLY A 389 -3.40 -20.67 -3.89
C GLY A 389 -3.77 -19.30 -4.44
N GLU A 390 -3.69 -19.11 -5.75
CA GLU A 390 -3.96 -17.85 -6.41
C GLU A 390 -4.85 -18.05 -7.63
N LYS A 391 -5.81 -17.15 -7.83
CA LYS A 391 -6.58 -17.03 -9.06
C LYS A 391 -6.39 -15.63 -9.61
N ARG A 392 -5.48 -15.47 -10.58
CA ARG A 392 -5.04 -14.17 -11.11
C ARG A 392 -5.81 -13.71 -12.34
N ILE A 393 -6.60 -14.60 -12.94
CA ILE A 393 -7.40 -14.33 -14.15
C ILE A 393 -8.81 -14.92 -13.97
N TYR A 394 -9.76 -14.35 -14.71
CA TYR A 394 -11.15 -14.80 -14.72
C TYR A 394 -11.28 -16.17 -15.41
N ASP A 395 -12.14 -17.05 -14.88
CA ASP A 395 -12.47 -18.33 -15.53
C ASP A 395 -13.71 -18.12 -16.41
N TYR A 396 -13.62 -18.49 -17.69
CA TYR A 396 -14.78 -18.58 -18.59
C TYR A 396 -15.45 -19.95 -18.53
#